data_AF-A0AA36BZ33-F1
#
_entry.id   AF-A0AA36BZ33-F1
#
_cell.length_a   1.000
_cell.length_b   1.000
_cell.length_c   1.000
_cell.angle_alpha   90.00
_cell.angle_beta   90.00
_cell.angle_gamma   90.00
#
_symmetry.space_group_name_H-M   'P 1'
#
loop_
_entity.id
_entity.type
_entity.pdbx_description
1 polymer ?
#
loop_
_entity_poly.entity_id
_entity_poly.type
_entity_poly.pdbx_seq_one_letter_code
_entity_poly.pdbx_strand_id
1 'polypeptide(L)'
;MCCSPEPPLEQMSAGQIIASTMKIKLRPKVKYHSKESRVKKFNIEALQDPKTRVAFQQRLQVNLQNKTPNHLVEENWNQLKETIITACEETIGHKKRKHQDWFDDK
;
A
#
# COMPACT_ATOMS: atom_id res chain seq x y z
N MET A 1 -76.29 28.77 28.37
CA MET A 1 -75.31 28.14 27.47
C MET A 1 -74.38 29.24 27.00
N CYS A 2 -73.17 29.32 27.54
CA CYS A 2 -72.13 30.22 27.05
C CYS A 2 -70.90 29.35 26.78
N CYS A 3 -70.73 28.94 25.52
CA CYS A 3 -69.47 28.37 25.05
C CYS A 3 -68.53 29.55 24.78
N SER A 4 -67.52 29.73 25.63
CA SER A 4 -66.35 30.53 25.26
C SER A 4 -65.45 29.70 24.35
N PRO A 5 -64.94 30.26 23.25
CA PRO A 5 -64.02 29.55 22.37
C PRO A 5 -62.67 29.33 23.06
N GLU A 6 -62.09 28.14 22.86
CA GLU A 6 -60.72 27.82 23.28
C GLU A 6 -59.72 28.83 22.70
N PRO A 7 -58.72 29.27 23.47
CA PRO A 7 -57.66 30.12 22.95
C PRO A 7 -56.80 29.35 21.95
N PRO A 8 -56.23 30.02 20.93
CA PRO A 8 -55.39 29.36 19.93
C PRO A 8 -54.13 28.83 20.62
N LEU A 9 -53.73 27.61 20.24
CA LEU A 9 -52.43 27.02 20.58
C LEU A 9 -51.35 28.06 20.32
N GLU A 10 -50.82 28.63 21.42
CA GLU A 10 -49.66 29.49 21.39
C GLU A 10 -48.56 28.78 20.63
N GLN A 11 -48.01 29.55 19.70
CA GLN A 11 -47.02 29.16 18.73
C GLN A 11 -45.89 28.40 19.42
N MET A 12 -45.73 27.12 19.07
CA MET A 12 -44.51 26.39 19.39
C MET A 12 -43.36 27.19 18.79
N SER A 13 -42.52 27.78 19.64
CA SER A 13 -41.39 28.57 19.20
C SER A 13 -40.54 27.69 18.28
N ALA A 14 -40.43 28.09 17.01
CA ALA A 14 -39.49 27.48 16.10
C ALA A 14 -38.08 27.65 16.72
N GLY A 15 -37.51 26.55 17.19
CA GLY A 15 -36.14 26.53 17.68
C GLY A 15 -35.23 27.07 16.57
N GLN A 16 -34.53 28.17 16.85
CA GLN A 16 -33.60 28.74 15.88
C GLN A 16 -32.37 27.83 15.79
N ILE A 17 -32.06 27.34 14.58
CA ILE A 17 -30.82 26.61 14.34
C ILE A 17 -29.69 27.64 14.24
N ILE A 18 -28.81 27.63 15.23
CA ILE A 18 -27.58 28.43 15.21
C ILE A 18 -26.50 27.58 14.54
N ALA A 19 -26.23 27.86 13.26
CA ALA A 19 -25.14 27.24 12.53
C ALA A 19 -23.83 28.01 12.81
N SER A 20 -22.86 27.34 13.44
CA SER A 20 -21.50 27.88 13.63
C SER A 20 -20.55 27.24 12.62
N THR A 21 -19.93 28.06 11.77
CA THR A 21 -18.90 27.58 10.85
C THR A 21 -17.55 27.58 11.56
N MET A 22 -17.05 26.40 11.92
CA MET A 22 -15.73 26.26 12.53
C MET A 22 -14.67 25.88 11.48
N LYS A 23 -13.55 26.61 11.46
CA LYS A 23 -12.39 26.29 10.60
C LYS A 23 -11.29 25.66 11.45
N ILE A 24 -11.30 24.33 11.56
CA ILE A 24 -10.22 23.58 12.23
C ILE A 24 -9.10 23.32 11.23
N LYS A 25 -7.86 23.70 11.58
CA LYS A 25 -6.66 23.30 10.84
C LYS A 25 -5.92 22.25 11.67
N LEU A 26 -6.02 20.99 11.28
CA LEU A 26 -5.22 19.92 11.89
C LEU A 26 -3.82 19.96 11.27
N ARG A 27 -2.78 20.05 12.12
CA ARG A 27 -1.41 19.85 11.62
C ARG A 27 -1.26 18.38 11.21
N PRO A 28 -0.73 18.09 10.01
CA PRO A 28 -0.42 16.72 9.63
C PRO A 28 0.52 16.10 10.67
N LYS A 29 0.16 14.92 11.18
CA LYS A 29 1.03 14.17 12.08
C LYS A 29 2.30 13.81 11.30
N VAL A 30 3.46 14.29 11.76
CA VAL A 30 4.76 13.92 11.17
C VAL A 30 4.97 12.43 11.43
N LYS A 31 4.80 11.62 10.39
CA LYS A 31 5.09 10.18 10.46
C LYS A 31 6.60 10.01 10.30
N TYR A 32 7.29 9.71 11.40
CA TYR A 32 8.66 9.19 11.35
C TYR A 32 8.63 7.78 10.75
N HIS A 33 8.62 7.68 9.42
CA HIS A 33 8.80 6.41 8.75
C HIS A 33 10.26 5.97 8.94
N SER A 34 10.49 4.88 9.68
CA SER A 34 11.82 4.28 9.75
C SER A 34 12.30 3.97 8.32
N LYS A 35 13.58 4.24 8.04
CA LYS A 35 14.19 3.99 6.73
C LYS A 35 14.09 2.51 6.32
N GLU A 36 13.91 1.61 7.29
CA GLU A 36 13.59 0.19 7.12
C GLU A 36 12.38 -0.07 6.22
N SER A 37 11.38 0.82 6.22
CA SER A 37 10.17 0.68 5.40
C SER A 37 10.39 0.91 3.90
N ARG A 38 11.61 1.30 3.48
CA ARG A 38 11.98 1.58 2.08
C ARG A 38 12.58 0.39 1.34
N VAL A 39 12.92 -0.71 2.01
CA VAL A 39 13.44 -1.90 1.33
C VAL A 39 12.31 -2.55 0.53
N LYS A 40 12.41 -2.49 -0.80
CA LYS A 40 11.44 -3.08 -1.72
C LYS A 40 11.58 -4.60 -1.70
N LYS A 41 10.53 -5.29 -1.29
CA LYS A 41 10.47 -6.77 -1.31
C LYS A 41 10.08 -7.25 -2.71
N PHE A 42 10.63 -8.37 -3.15
CA PHE A 42 10.20 -9.04 -4.39
C PHE A 42 8.81 -9.64 -4.24
N ASN A 43 8.09 -9.75 -5.36
CA ASN A 43 6.77 -10.36 -5.39
C ASN A 43 6.86 -11.89 -5.46
N ILE A 44 7.14 -12.53 -4.32
CA ILE A 44 7.31 -14.00 -4.24
C ILE A 44 6.01 -14.73 -4.65
N GLU A 45 4.85 -14.11 -4.45
CA GLU A 45 3.55 -14.66 -4.85
C GLU A 45 3.48 -14.92 -6.37
N ALA A 46 4.23 -14.17 -7.18
CA ALA A 46 4.31 -14.41 -8.62
C ALA A 46 4.91 -15.77 -8.98
N LEU A 47 5.71 -16.39 -8.11
CA LEU A 47 6.30 -17.72 -8.35
C LEU A 47 5.30 -18.88 -8.17
N GLN A 48 4.09 -18.60 -7.66
CA GLN A 48 3.02 -19.60 -7.59
C GLN A 48 2.49 -19.96 -8.99
N ASP A 49 2.56 -19.03 -9.95
CA ASP A 49 2.26 -19.33 -11.34
C ASP A 49 3.40 -20.15 -11.97
N PRO A 50 3.12 -21.34 -12.52
CA PRO A 50 4.14 -22.17 -13.16
C PRO A 50 4.87 -21.46 -14.31
N LYS A 51 4.20 -20.56 -15.03
CA LYS A 51 4.79 -19.87 -16.19
C LYS A 51 5.92 -18.93 -15.78
N THR A 52 5.65 -18.08 -14.78
CA THR A 52 6.66 -17.18 -14.18
C THR A 52 7.78 -17.96 -13.53
N ARG A 53 7.51 -19.11 -12.89
CA ARG A 53 8.55 -19.96 -12.32
C ARG A 53 9.51 -20.50 -13.39
N VAL A 54 8.97 -21.00 -14.51
CA VAL A 54 9.79 -21.48 -15.63
C VAL A 54 10.58 -20.32 -16.25
N ALA A 55 9.94 -19.18 -16.46
CA ALA A 55 10.62 -17.99 -16.99
C ALA A 55 11.77 -17.53 -16.07
N PHE A 56 11.56 -17.52 -14.75
CA PHE A 56 12.59 -17.20 -13.78
C PHE A 56 13.76 -18.20 -13.83
N GLN A 57 13.47 -19.50 -13.87
CA GLN A 57 14.51 -20.54 -13.96
C GLN A 57 15.34 -20.40 -15.24
N GLN A 58 14.68 -20.21 -16.39
CA GLN A 58 15.34 -19.99 -17.67
C GLN A 58 16.22 -18.74 -17.62
N ARG A 59 15.70 -17.65 -17.06
CA ARG A 59 16.44 -16.40 -16.98
C ARG A 59 17.65 -16.51 -16.06
N LEU A 60 17.48 -17.13 -14.90
CA LEU A 60 18.56 -17.38 -13.96
C LEU A 60 19.65 -18.26 -14.59
N GLN A 61 19.26 -19.30 -15.31
CA GLN A 61 20.21 -20.18 -15.99
C GLN A 61 21.03 -19.43 -17.04
N VAL A 62 20.39 -18.63 -17.90
CA VAL A 62 21.09 -17.80 -18.89
C VAL A 62 22.05 -16.82 -18.22
N ASN A 63 21.58 -16.14 -17.16
CA ASN A 63 22.39 -15.15 -16.48
C ASN A 63 23.62 -15.78 -15.79
N LEU A 64 23.50 -17.01 -15.28
CA LEU A 64 24.61 -17.75 -14.68
C LEU A 64 25.58 -18.32 -15.72
N GLN A 65 25.09 -18.81 -16.87
CA GLN A 65 25.95 -19.33 -17.95
C GLN A 65 26.88 -18.25 -18.53
N ASN A 66 26.44 -17.00 -18.51
CA ASN A 66 27.24 -15.87 -18.99
C ASN A 66 28.31 -15.39 -18.00
N LYS A 67 28.39 -15.96 -16.78
CA LYS A 67 29.34 -15.54 -15.76
C LYS A 67 30.48 -16.54 -15.63
N THR A 68 31.71 -16.05 -15.68
CA THR A 68 32.91 -16.83 -15.38
C THR A 68 33.27 -16.67 -13.91
N PRO A 69 33.61 -17.77 -13.19
CA PRO A 69 34.05 -17.67 -11.81
C PRO A 69 35.37 -16.89 -11.71
N ASN A 70 35.41 -15.92 -10.80
CA ASN A 70 36.61 -15.20 -10.41
C ASN A 70 37.47 -16.02 -9.45
N HIS A 71 38.74 -15.61 -9.30
CA HIS A 71 39.68 -16.24 -8.37
C HIS A 71 39.30 -16.01 -6.89
N LEU A 72 38.58 -14.92 -6.59
CA LEU A 72 38.19 -14.55 -5.23
C LEU A 72 36.78 -15.07 -4.91
N VAL A 73 36.67 -15.86 -3.84
CA VAL A 73 35.41 -16.47 -3.40
C VAL A 73 34.37 -15.42 -3.02
N GLU A 74 34.77 -14.32 -2.39
CA GLU A 74 33.85 -13.22 -2.04
C GLU A 74 33.23 -12.55 -3.27
N GLU A 75 34.04 -12.34 -4.32
CA GLU A 75 33.56 -11.79 -5.58
C GLU A 75 32.56 -12.73 -6.25
N ASN A 76 32.82 -14.04 -6.23
CA ASN A 76 31.89 -15.05 -6.74
C ASN A 76 30.55 -15.02 -6.01
N TRP A 77 30.55 -14.90 -4.68
CA TRP A 77 29.32 -14.78 -3.90
C TRP A 77 28.56 -13.50 -4.19
N ASN A 78 29.25 -12.37 -4.33
CA ASN A 78 28.63 -11.09 -4.68
C ASN A 78 28.02 -11.15 -6.09
N GLN A 79 28.75 -11.70 -7.05
CA GLN A 79 28.25 -11.89 -8.41
C GLN A 79 27.04 -12.81 -8.46
N LEU A 80 27.03 -13.92 -7.71
CA LEU A 80 25.89 -14.82 -7.62
C LEU A 80 24.66 -14.08 -7.06
N LYS A 81 24.84 -13.36 -5.95
CA LYS A 81 23.78 -12.58 -5.32
C LYS A 81 23.18 -11.56 -6.29
N GLU A 82 24.02 -10.79 -6.98
CA GLU A 82 23.58 -9.82 -7.99
C GLU A 82 22.82 -10.49 -9.13
N THR A 83 23.32 -11.62 -9.63
CA THR A 83 22.69 -12.37 -10.72
C THR A 83 21.28 -12.83 -10.34
N ILE A 84 21.09 -13.30 -9.11
CA ILE A 84 19.78 -13.69 -8.59
C ILE A 84 18.86 -12.47 -8.46
N ILE A 85 19.38 -11.34 -7.94
CA ILE A 85 18.62 -10.09 -7.81
C ILE A 85 18.14 -9.61 -9.19
N THR A 86 19.03 -9.57 -10.19
CA THR A 86 18.68 -9.18 -11.56
C THR A 86 17.62 -10.09 -12.17
N ALA A 87 17.77 -11.41 -12.04
CA ALA A 87 16.76 -12.35 -12.54
C ALA A 87 15.40 -12.15 -11.84
N CYS A 88 15.39 -11.86 -10.54
CA CYS A 88 14.16 -11.52 -9.81
C CYS A 88 13.52 -10.22 -10.31
N GLU A 89 14.32 -9.17 -10.56
CA GLU A 89 13.83 -7.90 -11.08
C GLU A 89 13.20 -8.04 -12.47
N GLU A 90 13.81 -8.84 -13.35
CA GLU A 90 13.34 -9.06 -14.72
C GLU A 90 12.07 -9.90 -14.81
N THR A 91 11.85 -10.83 -13.87
CA THR A 91 10.76 -11.81 -13.97
C THR A 91 9.61 -11.54 -13.02
N ILE A 92 9.86 -11.46 -11.71
CA ILE A 92 8.83 -11.36 -10.68
C ILE A 92 8.62 -9.92 -10.21
N GLY A 93 9.65 -9.07 -10.34
CA GLY A 93 9.61 -7.67 -9.93
C GLY A 93 9.32 -7.47 -8.44
N HIS A 94 9.11 -6.21 -8.04
CA HIS A 94 8.82 -5.86 -6.65
C HIS A 94 7.33 -5.93 -6.30
N LYS A 95 7.04 -6.29 -5.06
CA LYS A 95 5.68 -6.25 -4.49
C LYS A 95 5.20 -4.80 -4.48
N LYS A 96 4.16 -4.52 -5.27
CA LYS A 96 3.48 -3.22 -5.26
C LYS A 96 2.64 -3.13 -4.00
N ARG A 97 2.72 -2.00 -3.30
CA ARG A 97 1.76 -1.70 -2.23
C ARG A 97 0.41 -1.46 -2.91
N LYS A 98 -0.56 -2.32 -2.64
CA LYS A 98 -1.96 -1.96 -2.87
C LYS A 98 -2.27 -0.90 -1.82
N HIS A 99 -2.68 0.29 -2.25
CA HIS A 99 -3.32 1.23 -1.34
C HIS A 99 -4.65 0.57 -1.00
N GLN A 100 -4.69 -0.10 0.15
CA GLN A 100 -5.94 -0.57 0.69
C GLN A 100 -6.65 0.70 1.15
N ASP A 101 -7.73 1.05 0.46
CA ASP A 101 -8.52 2.18 0.86
C ASP A 101 -9.12 1.87 2.24
N TRP A 102 -9.18 2.90 3.09
CA TRP A 102 -9.62 2.78 4.48
C TRP A 102 -11.09 2.34 4.62
N PHE A 103 -11.80 2.16 3.51
CA PHE A 103 -13.18 1.68 3.41
C PHE A 103 -13.30 0.35 2.64
N ASP A 104 -12.21 -0.24 2.17
CA ASP A 104 -12.20 -1.56 1.55
C ASP A 104 -12.08 -2.64 2.65
N ASP A 105 -13.13 -2.74 3.47
CA ASP A 105 -13.39 -3.88 4.36
C ASP A 105 -14.50 -4.73 3.73
N LYS A 106 -14.15 -5.79 2.98
CA LYS A 106 -14.98 -6.97 2.73
C LYS A 106 -14.14 -8.22 2.46
#